data_AF-A0AA44R6X0-F1
#
_entry.id   AF-A0AA44R6X0-F1
#
_cell.length_a   1.000
_cell.length_b   1.000
_cell.length_c   1.000
_cell.angle_alpha   90.00
_cell.angle_beta   90.00
_cell.angle_gamma   90.00
#
_symmetry.space_group_name_H-M   'P 1'
#
loop_
_entity.id
_entity.type
_entity.pdbx_description
1 polymer ?
#
loop_
_entity_poly.entity_id
_entity_poly.type
_entity_poly.pdbx_seq_one_letter_code
_entity_poly.pdbx_strand_id
1 'polypeptide(L)'
;MALSQFMNEEKYGSHARSTNGMIERLMTMNWYYNIGQQNVEAEKKIDQFMSSLNISEYEIKWISRKQLNETIERISFEDNNLWGALAAVPDQLKEKIVRVGNEKLLVDVVDKVPEAIFHGVYKEAFEIFGEEKTVKFLVGHAMYVSVLACAAELAEEKNVCLPIIELMEMGHVPLGPEGNTFYLL
;
A
#
# COMPACT_ATOMS: atom_id res chain seq x y z
N MET A 1 6.45 -21.83 11.69
CA MET A 1 5.13 -21.54 12.29
C MET A 1 4.10 -21.77 11.22
N ALA A 2 3.08 -22.59 11.47
CA ALA A 2 1.92 -22.61 10.58
C ALA A 2 1.25 -21.24 10.73
N LEU A 3 1.25 -20.44 9.67
CA LEU A 3 0.52 -19.17 9.65
C LEU A 3 -0.94 -19.53 9.87
N SER A 4 -1.48 -19.12 11.02
CA SER A 4 -2.90 -19.17 11.28
C SER A 4 -3.60 -18.49 10.11
N GLN A 5 -4.51 -19.20 9.43
CA GLN A 5 -5.32 -18.61 8.37
C GLN A 5 -6.00 -17.35 8.93
N PHE A 6 -5.54 -16.16 8.51
CA PHE A 6 -6.10 -14.88 8.96
C PHE A 6 -7.59 -14.78 8.62
N MET A 7 -7.92 -15.36 7.46
CA MET A 7 -9.24 -15.48 6.89
C MET A 7 -9.62 -16.96 6.76
N ASN A 8 -10.83 -17.32 7.18
CA ASN A 8 -11.30 -18.70 7.13
C ASN A 8 -11.56 -19.16 5.68
N GLU A 9 -10.65 -19.97 5.12
CA GLU A 9 -10.76 -20.46 3.75
C GLU A 9 -11.90 -21.47 3.55
N GLU A 10 -12.25 -22.25 4.57
CA GLU A 10 -13.35 -23.21 4.48
C GLU A 10 -14.70 -22.51 4.28
N LYS A 11 -14.86 -21.34 4.91
CA LYS A 11 -16.09 -20.55 4.87
C LYS A 11 -16.18 -19.66 3.63
N TYR A 12 -15.04 -19.12 3.16
CA TYR A 12 -15.02 -18.06 2.17
C TYR A 12 -14.25 -18.41 0.87
N GLY A 13 -13.73 -19.64 0.79
CA GLY A 13 -13.16 -20.20 -0.42
C GLY A 13 -11.92 -19.45 -0.93
N SER A 14 -11.86 -19.28 -2.26
CA SER A 14 -10.73 -18.68 -2.97
C SER A 14 -10.41 -17.25 -2.54
N HIS A 15 -11.41 -16.46 -2.12
CA HIS A 15 -11.24 -15.07 -1.67
C HIS A 15 -10.37 -14.98 -0.42
N ALA A 16 -10.69 -15.80 0.58
CA ALA A 16 -9.90 -15.89 1.80
C ALA A 16 -8.49 -16.40 1.51
N ARG A 17 -8.33 -17.35 0.58
CA ARG A 17 -7.01 -17.86 0.19
C ARG A 17 -6.14 -16.79 -0.47
N SER A 18 -6.67 -16.06 -1.45
CA SER A 18 -5.93 -15.00 -2.15
C SER A 18 -5.51 -13.90 -1.16
N THR A 19 -6.45 -13.51 -0.29
CA THR A 19 -6.21 -12.51 0.75
C THR A 19 -5.17 -12.99 1.76
N ASN A 20 -5.26 -14.23 2.25
CA ASN A 20 -4.24 -14.82 3.13
C ASN A 20 -2.85 -14.78 2.47
N GLY A 21 -2.75 -15.16 1.20
CA GLY A 21 -1.49 -15.09 0.46
C GLY A 21 -0.93 -13.67 0.36
N MET A 22 -1.79 -12.65 0.15
CA MET A 22 -1.37 -11.25 0.20
C MET A 22 -0.88 -10.84 1.60
N ILE A 23 -1.59 -11.22 2.66
CA ILE A 23 -1.17 -10.93 4.04
C ILE A 23 0.20 -11.57 4.34
N GLU A 24 0.42 -12.81 3.94
CA GLU A 24 1.70 -13.50 4.13
C GLU A 24 2.85 -12.79 3.40
N ARG A 25 2.62 -12.32 2.17
CA ARG A 25 3.59 -11.48 1.44
C ARG A 25 3.91 -10.20 2.22
N LEU A 26 2.86 -9.51 2.70
CA LEU A 26 3.01 -8.27 3.45
C LEU A 26 3.80 -8.46 4.76
N MET A 27 3.58 -9.57 5.46
CA MET A 27 4.27 -9.88 6.72
C MET A 27 5.73 -10.29 6.54
N THR A 28 6.13 -10.74 5.35
CA THR A 28 7.45 -11.30 5.09
C THR A 28 8.35 -10.42 4.24
N MET A 29 7.83 -9.31 3.71
CA MET A 29 8.65 -8.36 2.95
C MET A 29 9.66 -7.64 3.85
N ASN A 30 10.83 -7.33 3.29
CA ASN A 30 11.83 -6.47 3.94
C ASN A 30 11.46 -5.02 3.64
N TRP A 31 10.72 -4.41 4.55
CA TRP A 31 10.28 -3.04 4.38
C TRP A 31 11.51 -2.13 4.32
N TYR A 32 11.45 -1.10 3.48
CA TYR A 32 12.45 -0.03 3.49
C TYR A 32 13.91 -0.46 3.20
N TYR A 33 14.13 -1.63 2.59
CA TYR A 33 15.48 -2.16 2.35
C TYR A 33 16.33 -1.29 1.40
N ASN A 34 15.70 -0.65 0.40
CA ASN A 34 16.39 0.13 -0.64
C ASN A 34 16.10 1.64 -0.56
N ILE A 35 15.73 2.16 0.62
CA ILE A 35 15.45 3.58 0.82
C ILE A 35 16.64 4.46 0.43
N GLY A 36 16.36 5.49 -0.36
CA GLY A 36 17.29 6.46 -0.89
C GLY A 36 18.06 5.98 -2.13
N GLN A 37 17.77 4.79 -2.63
CA GLN A 37 18.39 4.24 -3.85
C GLN A 37 17.45 4.41 -5.03
N GLN A 38 17.94 5.01 -6.11
CA GLN A 38 17.16 5.14 -7.33
C GLN A 38 17.10 3.81 -8.08
N ASN A 39 15.92 3.46 -8.57
CA ASN A 39 15.70 2.22 -9.30
C ASN A 39 14.66 2.43 -10.40
N VAL A 40 15.08 2.30 -11.66
CA VAL A 40 14.21 2.44 -12.84
C VAL A 40 13.06 1.42 -12.80
N GLU A 41 13.28 0.22 -12.24
CA GLU A 41 12.21 -0.76 -12.12
C GLU A 41 11.15 -0.33 -11.10
N ALA A 42 11.52 0.43 -10.06
CA ALA A 42 10.55 0.99 -9.12
C ALA A 42 9.69 2.07 -9.78
N GLU A 43 10.27 2.92 -10.63
CA GLU A 43 9.50 3.91 -11.41
C GLU A 43 8.46 3.21 -12.29
N LYS A 44 8.85 2.12 -12.99
CA LYS A 44 7.91 1.35 -13.81
C LYS A 44 6.74 0.77 -13.02
N LYS A 45 6.92 0.46 -11.73
CA LYS A 45 5.81 -0.01 -10.88
C LYS A 45 4.80 1.09 -10.60
N ILE A 46 5.26 2.33 -10.42
CA ILE A 46 4.37 3.49 -10.39
C ILE A 46 3.66 3.64 -11.72
N ASP A 47 4.37 3.52 -12.84
CA ASP A 47 3.76 3.66 -14.17
C ASP A 47 2.66 2.61 -14.42
N GLN A 48 2.91 1.37 -14.00
CA GLN A 48 1.93 0.28 -14.07
C GLN A 48 0.72 0.55 -13.19
N PHE A 49 0.92 1.07 -11.98
CA PHE A 49 -0.16 1.46 -11.07
C PHE A 49 -1.02 2.57 -11.68
N MET A 50 -0.39 3.65 -12.16
CA MET A 50 -1.08 4.79 -12.77
C MET A 50 -1.84 4.40 -14.03
N SER A 51 -1.22 3.59 -14.88
CA SER A 51 -1.87 3.06 -16.08
C SER A 51 -3.10 2.22 -15.73
N SER A 52 -3.06 1.46 -14.63
CA SER A 52 -4.23 0.67 -14.19
C SER A 52 -5.41 1.54 -13.73
N LEU A 53 -5.14 2.78 -13.35
CA LEU A 53 -6.13 3.77 -12.96
C LEU A 53 -6.51 4.74 -14.11
N ASN A 54 -5.98 4.53 -15.31
CA ASN A 54 -6.10 5.43 -16.47
C ASN A 54 -5.59 6.86 -16.19
N ILE A 55 -4.51 6.97 -15.42
CA ILE A 55 -3.86 8.23 -15.09
C ILE A 55 -2.59 8.36 -15.93
N SER A 56 -2.52 9.40 -16.77
CA SER A 56 -1.39 9.64 -17.67
C SER A 56 -0.56 10.88 -17.31
N GLU A 57 -1.10 11.77 -16.48
CA GLU A 57 -0.46 13.05 -16.14
C GLU A 57 0.02 13.02 -14.68
N TYR A 58 1.27 12.59 -14.50
CA TYR A 58 1.97 12.63 -13.22
C TYR A 58 3.48 12.75 -13.43
N GLU A 59 4.17 13.16 -12.37
CA GLU A 59 5.63 13.19 -12.31
C GLU A 59 6.12 12.24 -11.22
N ILE A 60 7.26 11.60 -11.44
CA ILE A 60 7.96 10.82 -10.42
C ILE A 60 9.19 11.60 -9.98
N LYS A 61 9.36 11.78 -8.68
CA LYS A 61 10.52 12.46 -8.11
C LYS A 61 11.15 11.66 -6.98
N TRP A 62 12.42 11.31 -7.16
CA TRP A 62 13.20 10.69 -6.09
C TRP A 62 13.55 11.70 -5.02
N ILE A 63 13.40 11.28 -3.77
CA ILE A 63 13.84 12.04 -2.61
C ILE A 63 14.86 11.23 -1.80
N SER A 64 15.78 11.93 -1.17
CA SER A 64 16.65 11.31 -0.18
C SER A 64 15.93 11.20 1.17
N ARG A 65 16.43 10.32 2.04
CA ARG A 65 15.98 10.23 3.43
C ARG A 65 16.00 11.58 4.18
N LYS A 66 16.96 12.47 3.86
CA LYS A 66 17.04 13.81 4.48
C LYS A 66 15.89 14.72 4.11
N GLN A 67 15.31 14.53 2.93
CA GLN A 67 14.20 15.32 2.40
C GLN A 67 12.84 14.73 2.79
N LEU A 68 12.81 13.56 3.44
CA LEU A 68 11.58 12.84 3.73
C LEU A 68 10.63 13.65 4.60
N ASN A 69 11.12 14.21 5.72
CA ASN A 69 10.27 14.96 6.65
C ASN A 69 9.64 16.18 6.00
N GLU A 70 10.47 16.98 5.33
CA GLU A 70 10.01 18.15 4.56
C GLU A 70 9.05 17.76 3.43
N THR A 71 9.18 16.56 2.88
CA THR A 71 8.25 16.06 1.85
C THR A 71 6.94 15.63 2.47
N ILE A 72 6.96 14.88 3.58
CA ILE A 72 5.76 14.48 4.32
C ILE A 72 4.92 15.70 4.74
N GLU A 73 5.57 16.77 5.19
CA GLU A 73 4.89 18.01 5.59
C GLU A 73 4.25 18.77 4.41
N ARG A 74 4.72 18.53 3.18
CA ARG A 74 4.19 19.16 1.96
C ARG A 74 3.10 18.34 1.27
N ILE A 75 2.97 17.05 1.57
CA ILE A 75 1.91 16.23 1.02
C ILE A 75 0.56 16.80 1.48
N SER A 76 -0.18 17.37 0.53
CA SER A 76 -1.53 17.87 0.72
C SER A 76 -2.47 17.19 -0.25
N PHE A 77 -3.64 16.84 0.27
CA PHE A 77 -4.75 16.26 -0.49
C PHE A 77 -5.69 17.32 -1.08
N GLU A 78 -5.47 18.59 -0.76
CA GLU A 78 -6.27 19.71 -1.26
C GLU A 78 -5.84 20.10 -2.69
N ASP A 79 -6.80 20.47 -3.53
CA ASP A 79 -6.61 20.91 -4.93
C ASP A 79 -5.79 19.95 -5.81
N ASN A 80 -5.89 18.65 -5.53
CA ASN A 80 -5.08 17.62 -6.16
C ASN A 80 -5.93 16.70 -7.06
N ASN A 81 -5.86 16.89 -8.37
CA ASN A 81 -6.58 16.07 -9.36
C ASN A 81 -6.17 14.59 -9.29
N LEU A 82 -4.88 14.33 -9.07
CA LEU A 82 -4.35 12.98 -8.91
C LEU A 82 -4.89 12.31 -7.64
N TRP A 83 -4.98 13.06 -6.53
CA TRP A 83 -5.64 12.58 -5.32
C TRP A 83 -7.13 12.29 -5.57
N GLY A 84 -7.84 13.12 -6.33
CA GLY A 84 -9.25 12.89 -6.65
C GLY A 84 -9.50 11.52 -7.30
N ALA A 85 -8.59 11.09 -8.20
CA ALA A 85 -8.66 9.76 -8.80
C ALA A 85 -8.31 8.64 -7.80
N LEU A 86 -7.27 8.83 -6.99
CA LEU A 86 -6.82 7.84 -5.99
C LEU A 86 -7.81 7.66 -4.84
N ALA A 87 -8.44 8.74 -4.40
CA ALA A 87 -9.42 8.75 -3.31
C ALA A 87 -10.70 7.98 -3.65
N ALA A 88 -10.99 7.78 -4.94
CA ALA A 88 -12.12 6.97 -5.39
C ALA A 88 -11.85 5.46 -5.33
N VAL A 89 -10.59 5.03 -5.33
CA VAL A 89 -10.21 3.60 -5.37
C VAL A 89 -10.80 2.81 -4.19
N PRO A 90 -10.67 3.25 -2.92
CA PRO A 90 -11.25 2.52 -1.79
C PRO A 90 -12.76 2.32 -1.91
N ASP A 91 -13.49 3.35 -2.33
CA ASP A 91 -14.95 3.28 -2.50
C ASP A 91 -15.34 2.33 -3.64
N GLN A 92 -14.63 2.39 -4.77
CA GLN A 92 -14.83 1.47 -5.89
C GLN A 92 -14.57 0.02 -5.49
N LEU A 93 -13.52 -0.26 -4.71
CA LEU A 93 -13.24 -1.59 -4.19
C LEU A 93 -14.35 -2.05 -3.25
N LYS A 94 -14.76 -1.20 -2.31
CA LYS A 94 -15.84 -1.50 -1.37
C LYS A 94 -17.14 -1.86 -2.10
N GLU A 95 -17.54 -1.09 -3.11
CA GLU A 95 -18.73 -1.41 -3.90
C GLU A 95 -18.64 -2.78 -4.56
N LYS A 96 -17.49 -3.15 -5.13
CA LYS A 96 -17.29 -4.45 -5.76
C LYS A 96 -17.37 -5.59 -4.74
N ILE A 97 -16.69 -5.44 -3.60
CA ILE A 97 -16.70 -6.41 -2.50
C ILE A 97 -18.13 -6.66 -1.99
N VAL A 98 -18.93 -5.59 -1.84
CA VAL A 98 -20.35 -5.69 -1.46
C VAL A 98 -21.14 -6.49 -2.49
N ARG A 99 -20.92 -6.24 -3.79
CA ARG A 99 -21.62 -6.96 -4.86
C ARG A 99 -21.33 -8.46 -4.87
N VAL A 100 -20.12 -8.87 -4.49
CA VAL A 100 -19.73 -10.30 -4.39
C VAL A 100 -20.01 -10.90 -3.00
N GLY A 101 -20.60 -10.15 -2.07
CA GLY A 101 -21.03 -10.64 -0.75
C GLY A 101 -19.89 -10.85 0.26
N ASN A 102 -18.76 -10.16 0.07
CA ASN A 102 -17.56 -10.31 0.88
C ASN A 102 -17.41 -9.22 1.97
N GLU A 103 -18.47 -8.52 2.36
CA GLU A 103 -18.38 -7.40 3.32
C GLU A 103 -17.80 -7.82 4.66
N LYS A 104 -18.16 -9.02 5.13
CA LYS A 104 -17.62 -9.56 6.38
C LYS A 104 -16.11 -9.80 6.29
N LEU A 105 -15.62 -10.22 5.12
CA LEU A 105 -14.18 -10.37 4.92
C LEU A 105 -13.48 -9.02 4.89
N LEU A 106 -14.10 -7.99 4.31
CA LEU A 106 -13.53 -6.65 4.32
C LEU A 106 -13.40 -6.09 5.74
N VAL A 107 -14.38 -6.35 6.62
CA VAL A 107 -14.27 -5.99 8.04
C VAL A 107 -13.07 -6.69 8.69
N ASP A 108 -12.91 -7.99 8.45
CA ASP A 108 -11.76 -8.75 8.95
C ASP A 108 -10.43 -8.24 8.37
N VAL A 109 -10.38 -7.82 7.10
CA VAL A 109 -9.17 -7.21 6.50
C VAL A 109 -8.80 -5.92 7.23
N VAL A 110 -9.76 -5.02 7.41
CA VAL A 110 -9.53 -3.70 8.03
C VAL A 110 -9.06 -3.83 9.47
N ASP A 111 -9.50 -4.87 10.19
CA ASP A 111 -9.12 -5.13 11.58
C ASP A 111 -7.77 -5.86 11.67
N LYS A 112 -7.63 -6.99 10.98
CA LYS A 112 -6.51 -7.93 11.18
C LYS A 112 -5.25 -7.56 10.41
N VAL A 113 -5.36 -6.96 9.23
CA VAL A 113 -4.18 -6.67 8.40
C VAL A 113 -3.28 -5.62 9.04
N PRO A 114 -3.79 -4.48 9.54
CA PRO A 114 -2.97 -3.53 10.27
C PRO A 114 -2.27 -4.19 11.48
N GLU A 115 -2.99 -4.97 12.28
CA GLU A 115 -2.43 -5.69 13.43
C GLU A 115 -1.28 -6.62 13.03
N ALA A 116 -1.47 -7.39 11.95
CA ALA A 116 -0.51 -8.39 11.49
C ALA A 116 0.83 -7.79 11.07
N ILE A 117 0.82 -6.59 10.45
CA ILE A 117 2.03 -5.97 9.91
C ILE A 117 2.64 -4.92 10.84
N PHE A 118 1.84 -4.33 11.73
CA PHE A 118 2.20 -3.13 12.49
C PHE A 118 3.56 -3.25 13.18
N HIS A 119 3.79 -4.34 13.90
CA HIS A 119 5.03 -4.51 14.66
C HIS A 119 6.27 -4.65 13.78
N GLY A 120 6.18 -5.37 12.66
CA GLY A 120 7.29 -5.51 11.71
C GLY A 120 7.64 -4.18 11.07
N VAL A 121 6.63 -3.52 10.50
CA VAL A 121 6.78 -2.21 9.85
C VAL A 121 7.30 -1.16 10.84
N TYR A 122 6.72 -1.08 12.03
CA TYR A 122 7.13 -0.11 13.05
C TYR A 122 8.59 -0.31 13.45
N LYS A 123 9.01 -1.56 13.68
CA LYS A 123 10.38 -1.87 14.06
C LYS A 123 11.36 -1.39 12.99
N GLU A 124 11.12 -1.77 11.73
CA GLU A 124 12.01 -1.39 10.62
C GLU A 124 12.01 0.12 10.37
N ALA A 125 10.82 0.76 10.39
CA ALA A 125 10.72 2.21 10.27
C ALA A 125 11.46 2.93 11.41
N PHE A 126 11.35 2.45 12.65
CA PHE A 126 12.04 3.04 13.80
C PHE A 126 13.55 2.86 13.72
N GLU A 127 14.02 1.65 13.41
CA GLU A 127 15.46 1.35 13.26
C GLU A 127 16.09 2.16 12.13
N ILE A 128 15.37 2.32 11.01
CA ILE A 128 15.88 3.06 9.87
C ILE A 128 15.76 4.54 10.16
N PHE A 129 14.57 5.10 10.37
CA PHE A 129 14.32 6.55 10.35
C PHE A 129 14.49 7.23 11.70
N GLY A 130 14.13 6.57 12.80
CA GLY A 130 14.28 7.04 14.19
C GLY A 130 13.36 8.19 14.63
N GLU A 131 12.91 9.05 13.71
CA GLU A 131 12.03 10.18 14.05
C GLU A 131 10.57 9.77 14.17
N GLU A 132 9.94 10.11 15.30
CA GLU A 132 8.58 9.72 15.64
C GLU A 132 7.53 10.09 14.57
N LYS A 133 7.56 11.32 14.04
CA LYS A 133 6.58 11.77 13.03
C LYS A 133 6.69 10.94 11.75
N THR A 134 7.91 10.72 11.28
CA THR A 134 8.23 9.97 10.07
C THR A 134 7.88 8.50 10.22
N VAL A 135 8.22 7.91 11.37
CA VAL A 135 7.82 6.54 11.70
C VAL A 135 6.30 6.39 11.69
N LYS A 136 5.57 7.30 12.35
CA LYS A 136 4.10 7.29 12.37
C LYS A 136 3.51 7.39 10.96
N PHE A 137 4.03 8.29 10.13
CA PHE A 137 3.58 8.44 8.75
C PHE A 137 3.80 7.16 7.93
N LEU A 138 5.02 6.61 7.95
CA LEU A 138 5.39 5.44 7.17
C LEU A 138 4.62 4.18 7.60
N VAL A 139 4.41 4.01 8.91
CA VAL A 139 3.59 2.92 9.44
C VAL A 139 2.13 3.08 9.01
N GLY A 140 1.57 4.29 9.11
CA GLY A 140 0.24 4.61 8.62
C GLY A 140 0.07 4.31 7.12
N HIS A 141 1.03 4.75 6.32
CA HIS A 141 1.08 4.50 4.88
C HIS A 141 1.11 3.00 4.56
N ALA A 142 2.00 2.24 5.21
CA ALA A 142 2.11 0.80 5.02
C ALA A 142 0.80 0.07 5.36
N MET A 143 0.16 0.41 6.48
CA MET A 143 -1.14 -0.15 6.86
C MET A 143 -2.22 0.17 5.83
N TYR A 144 -2.27 1.43 5.36
CA TYR A 144 -3.26 1.85 4.37
C TYR A 144 -3.12 1.08 3.05
N VAL A 145 -1.91 1.03 2.48
CA VAL A 145 -1.65 0.32 1.23
C VAL A 145 -1.91 -1.18 1.37
N SER A 146 -1.54 -1.76 2.52
CA SER A 146 -1.76 -3.19 2.80
C SER A 146 -3.25 -3.56 2.84
N VAL A 147 -4.07 -2.72 3.49
CA VAL A 147 -5.53 -2.88 3.51
C VAL A 147 -6.11 -2.75 2.11
N LEU A 148 -5.66 -1.76 1.32
CA LEU A 148 -6.13 -1.60 -0.06
C LEU A 148 -5.77 -2.79 -0.94
N ALA A 149 -4.55 -3.31 -0.84
CA ALA A 149 -4.13 -4.48 -1.59
C ALA A 149 -4.95 -5.71 -1.24
N CYS A 150 -5.24 -5.94 0.05
CA CYS A 150 -6.10 -7.03 0.48
C CYS A 150 -7.57 -6.82 0.06
N ALA A 151 -8.08 -5.59 0.11
CA ALA A 151 -9.42 -5.27 -0.40
C ALA A 151 -9.53 -5.52 -1.91
N ALA A 152 -8.47 -5.22 -2.68
CA ALA A 152 -8.43 -5.51 -4.10
C ALA A 152 -8.44 -7.02 -4.41
N GLU A 153 -7.80 -7.87 -3.58
CA GLU A 153 -7.94 -9.33 -3.67
C GLU A 153 -9.39 -9.80 -3.44
N LEU A 154 -10.11 -9.16 -2.53
CA LEU A 154 -11.52 -9.49 -2.23
C LEU A 154 -12.50 -9.08 -3.33
N ALA A 155 -12.11 -8.18 -4.23
CA ALA A 155 -12.96 -7.60 -5.27
C ALA A 155 -13.02 -8.42 -6.59
N GLU A 156 -12.36 -9.58 -6.66
CA GLU A 156 -12.34 -10.52 -7.82
C GLU A 156 -11.86 -9.92 -9.17
N GLU A 157 -11.03 -8.88 -9.14
CA GLU A 157 -10.40 -8.31 -10.33
C GLU A 157 -8.88 -8.33 -10.21
N LYS A 158 -8.20 -8.03 -11.33
CA LYS A 158 -6.75 -7.80 -11.30
C LYS A 158 -6.44 -6.76 -10.22
N ASN A 159 -5.69 -7.17 -9.21
CA ASN A 159 -5.37 -6.32 -8.07
C ASN A 159 -4.63 -5.06 -8.55
N VAL A 160 -5.34 -3.93 -8.54
CA VAL A 160 -4.81 -2.63 -8.99
C VAL A 160 -3.63 -2.19 -8.14
N CYS A 161 -3.55 -2.61 -6.87
CA CYS A 161 -2.47 -2.25 -5.96
C CYS A 161 -1.22 -3.14 -6.10
N LEU A 162 -1.29 -4.22 -6.88
CA LEU A 162 -0.17 -5.17 -7.00
C LEU A 162 1.17 -4.50 -7.41
N PRO A 163 1.21 -3.56 -8.38
CA PRO A 163 2.48 -2.89 -8.72
C PRO A 163 3.06 -2.11 -7.53
N ILE A 164 2.21 -1.51 -6.69
CA ILE A 164 2.65 -0.82 -5.48
C ILE A 164 3.21 -1.81 -4.45
N ILE A 165 2.57 -2.97 -4.28
CA ILE A 165 3.10 -4.03 -3.40
C ILE A 165 4.46 -4.51 -3.89
N GLU A 166 4.61 -4.75 -5.20
CA GLU A 166 5.89 -5.17 -5.78
C GLU A 166 6.98 -4.10 -5.60
N LEU A 167 6.63 -2.81 -5.71
CA LEU A 167 7.55 -1.70 -5.41
C LEU A 167 8.02 -1.72 -3.95
N MET A 168 7.10 -2.01 -3.02
CA MET A 168 7.42 -2.07 -1.59
C MET A 168 8.20 -3.33 -1.22
N GLU A 169 7.95 -4.45 -1.89
CA GLU A 169 8.77 -5.67 -1.81
C GLU A 169 10.20 -5.44 -2.30
N MET A 170 10.40 -4.51 -3.24
CA MET A 170 11.73 -4.04 -3.64
C MET A 170 12.37 -3.11 -2.59
N GLY A 171 11.70 -2.79 -1.49
CA GLY A 171 12.21 -1.97 -0.40
C GLY A 171 12.14 -0.46 -0.65
N HIS A 172 11.36 -0.01 -1.64
CA HIS A 172 11.09 1.40 -1.92
C HIS A 172 9.74 1.83 -1.33
N VAL A 173 9.54 3.13 -1.16
CA VAL A 173 8.27 3.68 -0.65
C VAL A 173 7.72 4.75 -1.58
N PRO A 174 6.48 4.60 -2.04
CA PRO A 174 5.79 5.65 -2.76
C PRO A 174 5.17 6.63 -1.76
N LEU A 175 5.37 7.93 -1.98
CA LEU A 175 4.88 8.98 -1.13
C LEU A 175 4.11 10.00 -1.98
N GLY A 176 3.06 10.58 -1.39
CA GLY A 176 2.21 11.55 -2.05
C GLY A 176 0.82 11.00 -2.40
N PRO A 177 0.11 11.65 -3.32
CA PRO A 177 0.63 12.70 -4.22
C PRO A 177 0.76 14.10 -3.57
N GLU A 178 1.71 14.92 -4.05
CA GLU A 178 1.73 16.40 -3.88
C GLU A 178 1.46 17.03 -5.26
N GLY A 179 0.28 17.61 -5.46
CA GLY A 179 -0.20 17.92 -6.82
C GLY A 179 -0.14 16.66 -7.70
N ASN A 180 0.45 16.76 -8.89
CA ASN A 180 0.61 15.61 -9.79
C ASN A 180 1.92 14.82 -9.55
N THR A 181 2.64 15.04 -8.44
CA THR A 181 3.93 14.37 -8.18
C THR A 181 3.77 13.19 -7.23
N PHE A 182 4.29 12.03 -7.62
CA PHE A 182 4.64 10.93 -6.73
C PHE A 182 6.10 11.01 -6.36
N TYR A 183 6.37 10.97 -5.06
CA TYR A 183 7.72 10.86 -4.56
C TYR A 183 8.09 9.39 -4.38
N LEU A 184 9.32 9.06 -4.73
CA LEU A 184 9.92 7.76 -4.45
C LEU A 184 11.06 7.93 -3.46
N LEU A 185 11.02 7.10 -2.44
CA LEU A 185 12.06 6.97 -1.43
C LEU A 185 12.71 5.59 -1.56
#